data_AF-A0A0M8WZP5-F1
#
_entry.id   AF-A0A0M8WZP5-F1
#
_cell.length_a   1.000
_cell.length_b   1.000
_cell.length_c   1.000
_cell.angle_alpha   90.00
_cell.angle_beta   90.00
_cell.angle_gamma   90.00
#
_symmetry.space_group_name_H-M   'P 1'
#
loop_
_entity.id
_entity.type
_entity.pdbx_description
1 polymer ?
#
loop_
_entity_poly.entity_id
_entity_poly.type
_entity_poly.pdbx_seq_one_letter_code
_entity_poly.pdbx_strand_id
1 'polypeptide(L)'
;MKRSSGVRLCATAAVSALSLALATGCGGEGAKDSGNGSGKDAAKPAAKALSAAELQKLIIAQGDVPGHKVGAVEGGVPDKSKVKAGDTRCEPVLRAFTGIAPGDPAAHTSRMATEEKKAPTGDATSPEGLENGKFEDALGKSMDLDVTVVTLASYDGDGAEQGLKAVSDAVKACAGGFSGEQAGEKGKFTKVAEEKSSGTGDASVAFTGTNDAGKDGTLPLHAEVVRHGSTLAVYTTINIGAMMSKKTYTVSAPVVKAQAAKLK
;
A
#
# COMPACT_ATOMS: atom_id res chain seq x y z
N MET A 1 59.00 12.23 32.85
CA MET A 1 59.12 13.70 32.72
C MET A 1 57.68 14.25 32.81
N LYS A 2 57.15 14.74 33.95
CA LYS A 2 57.20 16.12 34.52
C LYS A 2 57.07 17.19 33.42
N ARG A 3 56.15 18.18 33.38
CA ARG A 3 55.13 18.84 34.26
C ARG A 3 54.09 19.51 33.30
N SER A 4 52.77 19.47 33.48
CA SER A 4 51.85 20.22 34.37
C SER A 4 51.85 21.76 34.28
N SER A 5 50.66 22.34 34.02
CA SER A 5 49.95 23.44 34.74
C SER A 5 48.76 23.89 33.88
N GLY A 6 47.49 23.95 34.31
CA GLY A 6 46.87 24.63 35.46
C GLY A 6 45.84 25.62 34.88
N VAL A 7 44.67 25.99 35.41
CA VAL A 7 44.05 26.00 36.76
C VAL A 7 42.55 26.39 36.54
N ARG A 8 41.59 25.67 37.17
CA ARG A 8 40.55 26.07 38.19
C ARG A 8 39.64 27.28 37.86
N LEU A 9 38.41 27.50 38.38
CA LEU A 9 37.60 27.18 39.59
C LEU A 9 36.17 27.75 39.25
N CYS A 10 35.00 27.18 39.60
CA CYS A 10 34.31 27.25 40.90
C CYS A 10 32.89 26.66 40.75
N ALA A 11 32.38 26.08 41.83
CA ALA A 11 31.07 25.45 41.96
C ALA A 11 30.05 26.37 42.68
N THR A 12 28.74 26.15 42.43
CA THR A 12 27.68 26.36 43.43
C THR A 12 26.53 25.38 43.18
N ALA A 13 26.17 24.64 44.23
CA ALA A 13 24.97 23.82 44.32
C ALA A 13 23.83 24.65 44.91
N ALA A 14 22.58 24.39 44.48
CA ALA A 14 21.38 24.84 45.17
C ALA A 14 20.33 23.71 45.18
N VAL A 15 19.78 23.45 46.36
CA VAL A 15 18.73 22.48 46.68
C VAL A 15 17.44 23.24 46.94
N SER A 16 16.31 22.81 46.36
CA SER A 16 14.94 23.18 46.76
C SER A 16 13.95 22.20 46.10
N ALA A 17 13.37 21.24 46.83
CA ALA A 17 12.19 21.31 47.71
C ALA A 17 10.84 21.17 46.95
N LEU A 18 10.05 20.19 47.40
CA LEU A 18 8.72 19.78 46.93
C LEU A 18 7.68 20.92 46.92
N SER A 19 6.66 20.82 46.05
CA SER A 19 5.28 21.24 46.36
C SER A 19 4.26 20.45 45.52
N LEU A 20 3.42 19.69 46.22
CA LEU A 20 2.16 19.07 45.78
C LEU A 20 0.98 19.92 46.33
N ALA A 21 -0.19 19.76 45.70
CA ALA A 21 -1.55 20.18 46.11
C ALA A 21 -2.03 21.58 45.66
N LEU A 22 -3.30 21.87 45.33
CA LEU A 22 -4.55 21.13 44.98
C LEU A 22 -5.61 22.20 44.59
N ALA A 23 -6.49 21.85 43.64
CA ALA A 23 -7.92 22.18 43.48
C ALA A 23 -8.48 23.64 43.47
N THR A 24 -9.33 23.88 42.45
CA THR A 24 -10.72 24.44 42.43
C THR A 24 -10.90 25.32 41.16
N GLY A 25 -12.00 25.32 40.41
CA GLY A 25 -13.36 24.97 40.75
C GLY A 25 -14.25 24.71 39.52
N CYS A 26 -15.33 23.98 39.79
CA CYS A 26 -16.52 23.84 38.94
C CYS A 26 -17.54 24.87 39.42
N GLY A 27 -18.19 25.60 38.51
CA GLY A 27 -19.25 26.54 38.89
C GLY A 27 -19.97 27.20 37.70
N GLY A 28 -21.21 26.74 37.45
CA GLY A 28 -22.38 27.61 37.45
C GLY A 28 -22.84 28.29 36.15
N GLU A 29 -24.01 27.86 35.69
CA GLU A 29 -24.86 28.41 34.62
C GLU A 29 -25.28 29.89 34.75
N GLY A 30 -25.39 30.55 33.58
CA GLY A 30 -26.50 31.46 33.24
C GLY A 30 -26.22 32.96 33.15
N ALA A 31 -26.13 33.50 31.92
CA ALA A 31 -26.97 34.58 31.37
C ALA A 31 -26.36 35.22 30.10
N LYS A 32 -27.26 35.63 29.21
CA LYS A 32 -27.08 36.08 27.81
C LYS A 32 -26.22 37.35 27.66
N ASP A 33 -25.36 37.37 26.64
CA ASP A 33 -25.23 38.53 25.76
C ASP A 33 -24.79 38.13 24.35
N SER A 34 -25.23 38.91 23.37
CA SER A 34 -25.20 38.66 21.92
C SER A 34 -23.96 39.32 21.32
N GLY A 35 -23.15 38.58 20.55
CA GLY A 35 -21.96 39.17 19.94
C GLY A 35 -21.19 38.27 18.98
N ASN A 36 -21.67 38.22 17.74
CA ASN A 36 -20.91 38.13 16.48
C ASN A 36 -19.63 37.27 16.40
N GLY A 37 -19.76 36.08 15.80
CA GLY A 37 -18.93 35.61 14.69
C GLY A 37 -17.41 35.56 14.86
N SER A 38 -16.90 34.41 15.27
CA SER A 38 -15.78 33.72 14.60
C SER A 38 -15.66 32.32 15.21
N GLY A 39 -16.41 31.38 14.63
CA GLY A 39 -16.23 29.96 14.90
C GLY A 39 -14.81 29.58 14.50
N LYS A 40 -13.93 29.45 15.49
CA LYS A 40 -12.73 28.63 15.35
C LYS A 40 -13.25 27.23 15.08
N ASP A 41 -13.15 26.78 13.83
CA ASP A 41 -13.14 25.36 13.54
C ASP A 41 -12.08 24.75 14.45
N ALA A 42 -12.53 24.07 15.49
CA ALA A 42 -11.66 23.28 16.33
C ALA A 42 -11.07 22.21 15.40
N ALA A 43 -9.81 22.41 15.00
CA ALA A 43 -9.09 21.48 14.15
C ALA A 43 -9.25 20.09 14.75
N LYS A 44 -9.89 19.18 14.01
CA LYS A 44 -10.02 17.78 14.39
C LYS A 44 -8.62 17.27 14.76
N PRO A 45 -8.45 16.55 15.89
CA PRO A 45 -7.15 16.02 16.26
C PRO A 45 -6.55 15.27 15.06
N ALA A 46 -5.33 15.64 14.68
CA ALA A 46 -4.63 15.00 13.59
C ALA A 46 -4.59 13.50 13.86
N ALA A 47 -5.03 12.69 12.88
CA ALA A 47 -4.99 11.25 13.02
C ALA A 47 -3.53 10.82 13.18
N LYS A 48 -3.22 10.06 14.22
CA LYS A 48 -1.87 9.53 14.42
C LYS A 48 -1.67 8.28 13.57
N ALA A 49 -0.51 8.17 12.94
CA ALA A 49 -0.14 6.95 12.23
C ALA A 49 -0.08 5.75 13.18
N LEU A 50 -0.52 4.60 12.68
CA LEU A 50 -0.27 3.31 13.30
C LEU A 50 1.22 2.97 13.18
N SER A 51 1.74 2.32 14.21
CA SER A 51 3.10 1.77 14.21
C SER A 51 3.20 0.55 13.29
N ALA A 52 4.44 0.16 12.95
CA ALA A 52 4.70 -1.05 12.17
C ALA A 52 4.13 -2.32 12.84
N ALA A 53 4.19 -2.42 14.18
CA ALA A 53 3.66 -3.56 14.92
C ALA A 53 2.13 -3.63 14.90
N GLU A 54 1.44 -2.48 14.89
CA GLU A 54 -0.01 -2.42 14.72
C GLU A 54 -0.39 -2.82 13.30
N LEU A 55 0.28 -2.29 12.29
CA LEU A 55 0.05 -2.68 10.89
C LEU A 55 0.29 -4.18 10.64
N GLN A 56 1.30 -4.78 11.28
CA GLN A 56 1.56 -6.22 11.19
C GLN A 56 0.41 -7.08 11.74
N LYS A 57 -0.39 -6.58 12.68
CA LYS A 57 -1.58 -7.29 13.18
C LYS A 57 -2.78 -7.14 12.25
N LEU A 58 -2.81 -6.07 11.46
CA LEU A 58 -3.92 -5.71 10.57
C LEU A 58 -3.75 -6.23 9.14
N ILE A 59 -2.52 -6.47 8.69
CA ILE A 59 -2.26 -7.08 7.37
C ILE A 59 -2.77 -8.53 7.34
N ILE A 60 -3.31 -8.98 6.21
CA ILE A 60 -3.71 -10.38 6.00
C ILE A 60 -2.58 -11.36 6.33
N ALA A 61 -2.95 -12.51 6.87
CA ALA A 61 -2.07 -13.62 7.21
C ALA A 61 -2.58 -14.93 6.58
N GLN A 62 -1.79 -16.00 6.71
CA GLN A 62 -2.20 -17.33 6.24
C GLN A 62 -3.55 -17.73 6.87
N GLY A 63 -4.50 -18.12 6.03
CA GLY A 63 -5.85 -18.50 6.44
C GLY A 63 -6.88 -17.37 6.40
N ASP A 64 -6.47 -16.09 6.27
CA ASP A 64 -7.41 -14.96 6.17
C ASP A 64 -8.12 -14.88 4.81
N VAL A 65 -7.48 -15.42 3.76
CA VAL A 65 -8.01 -15.41 2.39
C VAL A 65 -8.23 -16.85 1.93
N PRO A 66 -9.48 -17.34 1.88
CA PRO A 66 -9.78 -18.68 1.42
C PRO A 66 -9.22 -18.95 0.01
N GLY A 67 -8.64 -20.14 -0.19
CA GLY A 67 -8.04 -20.54 -1.47
C GLY A 67 -6.77 -19.78 -1.84
N HIS A 68 -6.11 -19.12 -0.89
CA HIS A 68 -4.83 -18.45 -1.11
C HIS A 68 -3.80 -18.86 -0.06
N LYS A 69 -2.56 -18.99 -0.52
CA LYS A 69 -1.38 -19.00 0.34
C LYS A 69 -0.97 -17.56 0.60
N VAL A 70 -0.84 -17.17 1.87
CA VAL A 70 -0.47 -15.81 2.26
C VAL A 70 0.84 -15.83 3.03
N GLY A 71 1.82 -15.05 2.58
CA GLY A 71 3.17 -15.03 3.14
C GLY A 71 3.91 -13.72 2.91
N ALA A 72 5.22 -13.75 3.16
CA ALA A 72 6.10 -12.65 2.81
C ALA A 72 6.09 -12.41 1.28
N VAL A 73 6.31 -11.17 0.87
CA VAL A 73 6.49 -10.83 -0.55
C VAL A 73 7.79 -11.46 -1.03
N GLU A 74 7.73 -12.37 -1.98
CA GLU A 74 8.92 -12.98 -2.59
C GLU A 74 9.77 -11.89 -3.25
N GLY A 75 11.08 -11.88 -2.97
CA GLY A 75 11.99 -10.80 -3.41
C GLY A 75 11.82 -9.45 -2.68
N GLY A 76 10.77 -9.31 -1.86
CA GLY A 76 10.44 -8.07 -1.15
C GLY A 76 9.78 -7.01 -2.03
N VAL A 77 9.22 -5.98 -1.38
CA VAL A 77 8.79 -4.76 -2.07
C VAL A 77 10.03 -3.90 -2.34
N PRO A 78 10.22 -3.37 -3.56
CA PRO A 78 11.40 -2.58 -3.89
C PRO A 78 11.51 -1.30 -3.05
N ASP A 79 12.73 -0.83 -2.84
CA ASP A 79 12.97 0.46 -2.20
C ASP A 79 12.42 1.60 -3.09
N LYS A 80 11.66 2.52 -2.49
CA LYS A 80 11.03 3.67 -3.18
C LYS A 80 12.02 4.51 -4.00
N SER A 81 13.27 4.64 -3.55
CA SER A 81 14.31 5.40 -4.27
C SER A 81 14.77 4.72 -5.56
N LYS A 82 14.49 3.43 -5.72
CA LYS A 82 14.80 2.62 -6.90
C LYS A 82 13.66 2.58 -7.91
N VAL A 83 12.53 3.21 -7.62
CA VAL A 83 11.36 3.27 -8.51
C VAL A 83 11.12 4.70 -8.94
N LYS A 84 11.35 4.99 -10.23
CA LYS A 84 11.30 6.34 -10.78
C LYS A 84 10.51 6.36 -12.09
N ALA A 85 9.68 7.37 -12.27
CA ALA A 85 9.03 7.64 -13.54
C ALA A 85 9.81 8.74 -14.28
N GLY A 86 9.82 8.68 -15.62
CA GLY A 86 10.41 9.73 -16.45
C GLY A 86 9.69 11.07 -16.31
N ASP A 87 8.38 11.02 -16.01
CA ASP A 87 7.60 12.15 -15.50
C ASP A 87 7.27 11.90 -14.04
N THR A 88 7.72 12.77 -13.14
CA THR A 88 7.55 12.60 -11.68
C THR A 88 6.09 12.58 -11.25
N ARG A 89 5.18 13.17 -12.05
CA ARG A 89 3.73 13.10 -11.81
C ARG A 89 3.19 11.68 -11.92
N CYS A 90 3.91 10.77 -12.58
CA CYS A 90 3.54 9.36 -12.74
C CYS A 90 4.16 8.44 -11.69
N GLU A 91 5.02 8.95 -10.80
CA GLU A 91 5.59 8.14 -9.72
C GLU A 91 4.54 7.51 -8.79
N PRO A 92 3.44 8.17 -8.39
CA PRO A 92 2.43 7.53 -7.54
C PRO A 92 1.82 6.28 -8.18
N VAL A 93 1.53 6.32 -9.49
CA VAL A 93 1.01 5.18 -10.26
C VAL A 93 2.06 4.08 -10.38
N LEU A 94 3.29 4.43 -10.77
CA LEU A 94 4.37 3.44 -10.90
C LEU A 94 4.67 2.74 -9.56
N ARG A 95 4.75 3.51 -8.47
CA ARG A 95 4.99 2.97 -7.13
C ARG A 95 3.89 2.00 -6.72
N ALA A 96 2.63 2.35 -6.96
CA ALA A 96 1.51 1.46 -6.67
C ALA A 96 1.56 0.16 -7.50
N PHE A 97 1.98 0.19 -8.77
CA PHE A 97 2.23 -1.06 -9.53
C PHE A 97 3.38 -1.91 -8.98
N THR A 98 4.28 -1.33 -8.20
CA THR A 98 5.37 -2.06 -7.53
C THR A 98 5.04 -2.42 -6.08
N GLY A 99 3.79 -2.24 -5.64
CA GLY A 99 3.35 -2.50 -4.26
C GLY A 99 3.83 -1.46 -3.24
N ILE A 100 4.34 -0.31 -3.68
CA ILE A 100 4.82 0.79 -2.83
C ILE A 100 3.67 1.77 -2.59
N ALA A 101 3.48 2.16 -1.33
CA ALA A 101 2.48 3.15 -0.97
C ALA A 101 2.87 4.59 -1.40
N PRO A 102 1.90 5.43 -1.81
CA PRO A 102 2.17 6.79 -2.26
C PRO A 102 2.54 7.73 -1.10
N GLY A 103 3.27 8.81 -1.37
CA GLY A 103 3.69 9.75 -0.32
C GLY A 103 4.73 9.15 0.62
N ASP A 104 4.77 9.63 1.87
CA ASP A 104 5.78 9.27 2.87
C ASP A 104 5.11 8.75 4.15
N PRO A 105 4.70 7.46 4.19
CA PRO A 105 4.09 6.88 5.38
C PRO A 105 5.07 6.79 6.55
N ALA A 106 4.56 6.94 7.77
CA ALA A 106 5.34 6.77 8.99
C ALA A 106 5.71 5.29 9.23
N ALA A 107 4.84 4.37 8.80
CA ALA A 107 5.09 2.93 8.84
C ALA A 107 4.36 2.22 7.71
N HIS A 108 4.90 1.09 7.26
CA HIS A 108 4.26 0.21 6.30
C HIS A 108 4.61 -1.25 6.54
N THR A 109 3.80 -2.16 6.00
CA THR A 109 4.06 -3.61 5.97
C THR A 109 3.40 -4.22 4.75
N SER A 110 3.92 -5.34 4.26
CA SER A 110 3.38 -6.00 3.06
C SER A 110 3.31 -7.52 3.19
N ARG A 111 2.38 -8.09 2.43
CA ARG A 111 2.15 -9.53 2.29
C ARG A 111 1.79 -9.87 0.85
N MET A 112 2.12 -11.07 0.44
CA MET A 112 1.73 -11.63 -0.85
C MET A 112 0.68 -12.71 -0.61
N ALA A 113 -0.42 -12.65 -1.35
CA ALA A 113 -1.46 -13.66 -1.41
C ALA A 113 -1.44 -14.28 -2.81
N THR A 114 -1.21 -15.58 -2.87
CA THR A 114 -1.14 -16.36 -4.12
C THR A 114 -2.33 -17.30 -4.17
N GLU A 115 -3.17 -17.18 -5.20
CA GLU A 115 -4.30 -18.08 -5.42
C GLU A 115 -3.80 -19.53 -5.59
N GLU A 116 -4.46 -20.47 -4.92
CA GLU A 116 -4.15 -21.89 -5.03
C GLU A 116 -5.01 -22.52 -6.12
N LYS A 117 -4.36 -22.95 -7.21
CA LYS A 117 -4.96 -23.82 -8.24
C LYS A 117 -4.49 -25.24 -8.02
N LYS A 118 -5.38 -26.22 -8.25
CA LYS A 118 -5.00 -27.64 -8.19
C LYS A 118 -4.08 -27.97 -9.36
N ALA A 119 -3.03 -28.75 -9.08
CA ALA A 119 -2.21 -29.34 -10.12
C ALA A 119 -3.06 -30.24 -11.04
N PRO A 120 -2.67 -30.40 -12.32
CA PRO A 120 -3.30 -31.36 -13.21
C PRO A 120 -3.32 -32.77 -12.60
N THR A 121 -4.46 -33.45 -12.69
CA THR A 121 -4.65 -34.83 -12.21
C THR A 121 -5.58 -35.60 -13.14
N GLY A 122 -5.63 -36.92 -13.02
CA GLY A 122 -6.57 -37.78 -13.74
C GLY A 122 -6.21 -37.89 -15.23
N ASP A 123 -7.22 -37.79 -16.10
CA ASP A 123 -7.07 -37.92 -17.55
C ASP A 123 -6.05 -36.95 -18.15
N ALA A 124 -5.80 -35.79 -17.53
CA ALA A 124 -4.77 -34.85 -17.99
C ALA A 124 -3.35 -35.40 -17.77
N THR A 125 -3.17 -36.34 -16.85
CA THR A 125 -1.88 -36.95 -16.50
C THR A 125 -1.72 -38.38 -17.02
N SER A 126 -2.70 -38.89 -17.79
CA SER A 126 -2.60 -40.20 -18.44
C SER A 126 -1.73 -40.13 -19.70
N PRO A 127 -1.23 -41.27 -20.22
CA PRO A 127 -0.49 -41.31 -21.48
C PRO A 127 -1.26 -40.61 -22.62
N GLU A 128 -2.56 -40.87 -22.73
CA GLU A 128 -3.43 -40.26 -23.74
C GLU A 128 -3.63 -38.76 -23.50
N GLY A 129 -3.62 -38.32 -22.25
CA GLY A 129 -3.68 -36.91 -21.88
C GLY A 129 -2.44 -36.13 -22.30
N LEU A 130 -1.27 -36.75 -22.16
CA LEU A 130 0.02 -36.19 -22.58
C LEU A 130 0.13 -36.13 -24.11
N GLU A 131 -0.31 -37.16 -24.82
CA GLU A 131 -0.26 -37.19 -26.28
C GLU A 131 -1.23 -36.19 -26.93
N ASN A 132 -2.38 -35.94 -26.30
CA ASN A 132 -3.43 -35.08 -26.86
C ASN A 132 -3.41 -33.65 -26.32
N GLY A 133 -2.33 -33.22 -25.65
CA GLY A 133 -2.17 -31.83 -25.17
C GLY A 133 -3.01 -31.46 -23.94
N LYS A 134 -3.72 -32.42 -23.32
CA LYS A 134 -4.57 -32.16 -22.15
C LYS A 134 -3.77 -31.79 -20.92
N PHE A 135 -2.55 -32.33 -20.82
CA PHE A 135 -1.64 -32.00 -19.73
C PHE A 135 -1.25 -30.52 -19.79
N GLU A 136 -0.82 -30.05 -20.96
CA GLU A 136 -0.41 -28.67 -21.23
C GLU A 136 -1.56 -27.70 -20.99
N ASP A 137 -2.77 -28.04 -21.46
CA ASP A 137 -3.98 -27.25 -21.20
C ASP A 137 -4.30 -27.18 -19.69
N ALA A 138 -4.22 -28.31 -18.99
CA ALA A 138 -4.47 -28.36 -17.55
C ALA A 138 -3.39 -27.61 -16.76
N LEU A 139 -2.13 -27.71 -17.18
CA LEU A 139 -1.01 -27.01 -16.58
C LEU A 139 -1.16 -25.50 -16.80
N GLY A 140 -1.49 -25.06 -18.01
CA GLY A 140 -1.78 -23.66 -18.32
C GLY A 140 -2.92 -23.10 -17.47
N LYS A 141 -4.00 -23.87 -17.27
CA LYS A 141 -5.09 -23.51 -16.36
C LYS A 141 -4.65 -23.45 -14.89
N SER A 142 -3.70 -24.29 -14.48
CA SER A 142 -3.16 -24.25 -13.11
C SER A 142 -2.24 -23.05 -12.87
N MET A 143 -1.67 -22.46 -13.93
CA MET A 143 -0.83 -21.26 -13.88
C MET A 143 -1.62 -19.96 -14.07
N ASP A 144 -2.89 -20.04 -14.49
CA ASP A 144 -3.84 -18.94 -14.51
C ASP A 144 -4.34 -18.69 -13.09
N LEU A 145 -3.50 -18.04 -12.28
CA LEU A 145 -3.72 -17.76 -10.87
C LEU A 145 -3.35 -16.33 -10.53
N ASP A 146 -4.12 -15.71 -9.63
CA ASP A 146 -3.84 -14.36 -9.16
C ASP A 146 -2.72 -14.37 -8.10
N VAL A 147 -1.71 -13.53 -8.32
CA VAL A 147 -0.71 -13.18 -7.30
C VAL A 147 -0.94 -11.74 -6.91
N THR A 148 -1.29 -11.49 -5.65
CA THR A 148 -1.60 -10.14 -5.15
C THR A 148 -0.66 -9.74 -4.04
N VAL A 149 0.04 -8.63 -4.22
CA VAL A 149 0.75 -7.94 -3.12
C VAL A 149 -0.21 -6.97 -2.47
N VAL A 150 -0.27 -7.02 -1.15
CA VAL A 150 -0.99 -6.06 -0.30
C VAL A 150 0.02 -5.33 0.56
N THR A 151 0.03 -4.00 0.48
CA THR A 151 0.83 -3.13 1.35
C THR A 151 -0.10 -2.24 2.16
N LEU A 152 -0.01 -2.33 3.48
CA LEU A 152 -0.60 -1.33 4.37
C LEU A 152 0.43 -0.27 4.71
N ALA A 153 0.03 0.99 4.65
CA ALA A 153 0.85 2.14 4.99
C ALA A 153 0.04 3.13 5.82
N SER A 154 0.59 3.58 6.95
CA SER A 154 -0.08 4.52 7.85
C SER A 154 0.61 5.87 7.88
N TYR A 155 -0.20 6.92 7.99
CA TYR A 155 0.22 8.31 7.84
C TYR A 155 -0.25 9.15 9.02
N ASP A 156 0.54 10.15 9.38
CA ASP A 156 0.10 11.18 10.30
C ASP A 156 -0.77 12.22 9.58
N GLY A 157 -1.68 12.84 10.32
CA GLY A 157 -2.54 13.91 9.82
C GLY A 157 -3.39 13.47 8.63
N ASP A 158 -3.29 14.23 7.55
CA ASP A 158 -4.01 14.04 6.29
C ASP A 158 -3.18 13.28 5.22
N GLY A 159 -2.00 12.76 5.57
CA GLY A 159 -1.08 12.15 4.61
C GLY A 159 -1.68 10.99 3.81
N ALA A 160 -2.60 10.21 4.40
CA ALA A 160 -3.31 9.15 3.68
C ALA A 160 -4.26 9.72 2.61
N GLU A 161 -4.97 10.80 2.93
CA GLU A 161 -5.86 11.48 1.98
C GLU A 161 -5.06 12.11 0.84
N GLN A 162 -3.97 12.82 1.17
CA GLN A 162 -3.06 13.40 0.18
C GLN A 162 -2.43 12.32 -0.71
N GLY A 163 -2.00 11.20 -0.13
CA GLY A 163 -1.42 10.08 -0.86
C GLY A 163 -2.41 9.46 -1.87
N LEU A 164 -3.65 9.21 -1.46
CA LEU A 164 -4.69 8.71 -2.38
C LEU A 164 -5.01 9.73 -3.48
N LYS A 165 -5.10 11.02 -3.12
CA LYS A 165 -5.33 12.09 -4.09
C LYS A 165 -4.20 12.15 -5.14
N ALA A 166 -2.95 12.04 -4.70
CA ALA A 166 -1.80 12.02 -5.61
C ALA A 166 -1.85 10.85 -6.59
N VAL A 167 -2.32 9.67 -6.17
CA VAL A 167 -2.57 8.53 -7.07
C VAL A 167 -3.68 8.84 -8.06
N SER A 168 -4.82 9.37 -7.60
CA SER A 168 -5.94 9.75 -8.48
C SER A 168 -5.52 10.77 -9.55
N ASP A 169 -4.77 11.79 -9.16
CA ASP A 169 -4.27 12.82 -10.07
C ASP A 169 -3.25 12.24 -11.06
N ALA A 170 -2.37 11.34 -10.60
CA ALA A 170 -1.40 10.66 -11.43
C ALA A 170 -2.06 9.74 -12.48
N VAL A 171 -3.13 9.01 -12.13
CA VAL A 171 -3.88 8.18 -13.09
C VAL A 171 -4.38 9.02 -14.27
N LYS A 172 -4.87 10.23 -14.00
CA LYS A 172 -5.36 11.16 -15.03
C LYS A 172 -4.20 11.77 -15.82
N ALA A 173 -3.17 12.25 -15.13
CA ALA A 173 -2.02 12.91 -15.77
C ALA A 173 -1.22 11.97 -16.67
N CYS A 174 -1.21 10.67 -16.36
CA CYS A 174 -0.39 9.66 -17.01
C CYS A 174 -1.19 8.75 -17.94
N ALA A 175 -2.43 9.13 -18.28
CA ALA A 175 -3.31 8.33 -19.13
C ALA A 175 -2.70 8.01 -20.51
N GLY A 176 -1.88 8.92 -21.03
CA GLY A 176 -1.13 8.76 -22.29
C GLY A 176 0.11 7.86 -22.21
N GLY A 177 0.39 7.26 -21.04
CA GLY A 177 1.59 6.48 -20.79
C GLY A 177 2.77 7.31 -20.30
N PHE A 178 3.81 6.61 -19.86
CA PHE A 178 5.03 7.20 -19.31
C PHE A 178 6.17 6.16 -19.31
N SER A 179 7.42 6.62 -19.30
CA SER A 179 8.56 5.72 -19.05
C SER A 179 8.75 5.51 -17.55
N GLY A 180 9.09 4.29 -17.15
CA GLY A 180 9.39 3.94 -15.77
C GLY A 180 10.74 3.26 -15.65
N GLU A 181 11.31 3.28 -14.45
CA GLU A 181 12.51 2.55 -14.08
C GLU A 181 12.30 1.92 -12.71
N GLN A 182 12.67 0.64 -12.59
CA GLN A 182 12.72 -0.11 -11.34
C GLN A 182 14.09 -0.76 -11.21
N ALA A 183 14.84 -0.39 -10.17
CA ALA A 183 16.17 -0.94 -9.89
C ALA A 183 17.16 -0.88 -11.08
N GLY A 184 17.04 0.13 -11.94
CA GLY A 184 17.85 0.30 -13.15
C GLY A 184 17.26 -0.34 -14.41
N GLU A 185 16.24 -1.18 -14.28
CA GLU A 185 15.50 -1.75 -15.40
C GLU A 185 14.45 -0.76 -15.89
N LYS A 186 14.52 -0.40 -17.18
CA LYS A 186 13.60 0.55 -17.80
C LYS A 186 12.42 -0.16 -18.44
N GLY A 187 11.24 0.40 -18.26
CA GLY A 187 10.02 -0.03 -18.92
C GLY A 187 9.26 1.17 -19.49
N LYS A 188 8.27 0.89 -20.33
CA LYS A 188 7.40 1.93 -20.89
C LYS A 188 5.96 1.53 -20.70
N PHE A 189 5.19 2.37 -20.02
CA PHE A 189 3.75 2.30 -20.02
C PHE A 189 3.23 3.07 -21.23
N THR A 190 2.39 2.42 -22.04
CA THR A 190 1.75 3.03 -23.22
C THR A 190 0.40 3.64 -22.87
N LYS A 191 -0.20 3.22 -21.75
CA LYS A 191 -1.49 3.70 -21.27
C LYS A 191 -1.61 3.51 -19.76
N VAL A 192 -2.34 4.42 -19.14
CA VAL A 192 -2.93 4.24 -17.80
C VAL A 192 -4.42 4.52 -17.90
N ALA A 193 -5.24 3.75 -17.22
CA ALA A 193 -6.69 3.95 -17.22
C ALA A 193 -7.27 3.63 -15.85
N GLU A 194 -8.26 4.42 -15.43
CA GLU A 194 -9.04 4.15 -14.23
C GLU A 194 -9.90 2.89 -14.42
N GLU A 195 -10.01 2.10 -13.36
CA GLU A 195 -10.86 0.91 -13.27
C GLU A 195 -11.89 1.09 -12.15
N LYS A 196 -12.92 0.25 -12.17
CA LYS A 196 -13.91 0.24 -11.09
C LYS A 196 -13.28 -0.29 -9.80
N SER A 197 -13.19 0.55 -8.77
CA SER A 197 -12.69 0.15 -7.45
C SER A 197 -13.66 -0.76 -6.70
N SER A 198 -13.14 -1.50 -5.73
CA SER A 198 -13.89 -2.38 -4.82
C SER A 198 -14.90 -1.65 -3.93
N GLY A 199 -14.67 -0.37 -3.62
CA GLY A 199 -15.54 0.44 -2.75
C GLY A 199 -15.53 -0.02 -1.29
N THR A 200 -14.42 -0.58 -0.80
CA THR A 200 -14.34 -1.22 0.52
C THR A 200 -13.87 -0.32 1.67
N GLY A 201 -13.49 0.93 1.39
CA GLY A 201 -13.01 1.91 2.39
C GLY A 201 -13.66 3.29 2.23
N ASP A 202 -13.07 4.29 2.89
CA ASP A 202 -13.56 5.68 2.88
C ASP A 202 -13.49 6.31 1.48
N ALA A 203 -12.46 5.93 0.72
CA ALA A 203 -12.22 6.36 -0.66
C ALA A 203 -11.28 5.36 -1.34
N SER A 204 -11.36 5.22 -2.66
CA SER A 204 -10.53 4.28 -3.42
C SER A 204 -10.29 4.75 -4.85
N VAL A 205 -9.17 4.31 -5.42
CA VAL A 205 -8.84 4.46 -6.85
C VAL A 205 -8.30 3.13 -7.34
N ALA A 206 -8.95 2.52 -8.33
CA ALA A 206 -8.42 1.36 -9.05
C ALA A 206 -8.00 1.78 -10.45
N PHE A 207 -6.96 1.16 -10.99
CA PHE A 207 -6.43 1.51 -12.30
C PHE A 207 -5.57 0.38 -12.88
N THR A 208 -5.47 0.40 -14.21
CA THR A 208 -4.60 -0.47 -14.99
C THR A 208 -3.55 0.33 -15.74
N GLY A 209 -2.40 -0.28 -15.97
CA GLY A 209 -1.29 0.26 -16.75
C GLY A 209 -0.81 -0.77 -17.76
N THR A 210 -0.65 -0.36 -19.01
CA THR A 210 -0.19 -1.25 -20.09
C THR A 210 1.30 -1.06 -20.31
N ASN A 211 2.12 -1.98 -19.79
CA ASN A 211 3.56 -1.99 -20.04
C ASN A 211 3.87 -2.60 -21.41
N ASP A 212 4.77 -1.98 -22.16
CA ASP A 212 5.28 -2.43 -23.45
C ASP A 212 6.50 -3.33 -23.21
N ALA A 213 6.30 -4.64 -23.36
CA ALA A 213 7.35 -5.65 -23.28
C ALA A 213 7.97 -5.94 -24.66
N GLY A 214 7.77 -5.07 -25.65
CA GLY A 214 8.33 -5.22 -26.98
C GLY A 214 7.75 -6.43 -27.72
N LYS A 215 8.62 -7.40 -28.06
CA LYS A 215 8.25 -8.57 -28.88
C LYS A 215 7.26 -9.50 -28.16
N ASP A 216 7.24 -9.46 -26.84
CA ASP A 216 6.36 -10.27 -26.00
C ASP A 216 4.96 -9.64 -25.83
N GLY A 217 4.74 -8.49 -26.48
CA GLY A 217 3.47 -7.77 -26.49
C GLY A 217 3.32 -6.84 -25.28
N THR A 218 2.08 -6.63 -24.87
CA THR A 218 1.75 -5.73 -23.76
C THR A 218 1.40 -6.50 -22.50
N LEU A 219 1.97 -6.09 -21.37
CA LEU A 219 1.70 -6.64 -20.06
C LEU A 219 0.83 -5.66 -19.27
N PRO A 220 -0.47 -5.96 -19.06
CA PRO A 220 -1.29 -5.14 -18.17
C PRO A 220 -0.84 -5.35 -16.72
N LEU A 221 -0.88 -4.28 -15.93
CA LEU A 221 -0.70 -4.32 -14.48
C LEU A 221 -1.92 -3.69 -13.85
N HIS A 222 -2.43 -4.28 -12.76
CA HIS A 222 -3.63 -3.82 -12.09
C HIS A 222 -3.32 -3.45 -10.65
N ALA A 223 -3.78 -2.28 -10.22
CA ALA A 223 -3.63 -1.83 -8.85
C ALA A 223 -4.89 -1.15 -8.34
N GLU A 224 -5.09 -1.24 -7.03
CA GLU A 224 -6.13 -0.50 -6.31
C GLU A 224 -5.52 0.08 -5.04
N VAL A 225 -5.80 1.34 -4.76
CA VAL A 225 -5.43 1.99 -3.51
C VAL A 225 -6.70 2.37 -2.78
N VAL A 226 -6.85 1.90 -1.55
CA VAL A 226 -8.05 2.12 -0.71
C VAL A 226 -7.63 2.80 0.59
N ARG A 227 -8.32 3.88 0.96
CA ARG A 227 -8.10 4.59 2.23
C ARG A 227 -9.07 4.11 3.30
N HIS A 228 -8.52 3.83 4.47
CA HIS A 228 -9.23 3.50 5.72
C HIS A 228 -8.68 4.39 6.84
N GLY A 229 -9.35 5.50 7.14
CA GLY A 229 -8.86 6.50 8.08
C GLY A 229 -7.48 7.03 7.68
N SER A 230 -6.49 6.85 8.56
CA SER A 230 -5.08 7.22 8.38
C SER A 230 -4.23 6.17 7.65
N THR A 231 -4.83 5.10 7.13
CA THR A 231 -4.13 3.99 6.48
C THR A 231 -4.53 3.89 5.00
N LEU A 232 -3.55 3.65 4.13
CA LEU A 232 -3.76 3.22 2.75
C LEU A 232 -3.45 1.72 2.63
N ALA A 233 -4.34 0.99 1.98
CA ALA A 233 -4.10 -0.35 1.49
C ALA A 233 -3.85 -0.28 -0.01
N VAL A 234 -2.65 -0.64 -0.45
CA VAL A 234 -2.27 -0.76 -1.86
C VAL A 234 -2.32 -2.23 -2.24
N TYR A 235 -3.10 -2.54 -3.26
CA TYR A 235 -3.23 -3.86 -3.85
C TYR A 235 -2.63 -3.82 -5.24
N THR A 236 -1.79 -4.79 -5.56
CA THR A 236 -1.28 -5.00 -6.92
C THR A 236 -1.48 -6.46 -7.26
N THR A 237 -2.21 -6.76 -8.34
CA THR A 237 -2.42 -8.13 -8.79
C THR A 237 -1.76 -8.35 -10.14
N ILE A 238 -1.09 -9.48 -10.28
CA ILE A 238 -0.52 -9.99 -11.53
C ILE A 238 -1.02 -11.42 -11.72
N ASN A 239 -1.46 -11.74 -12.93
CA ASN A 239 -1.79 -13.11 -13.33
C ASN A 239 -1.08 -13.42 -14.64
N ILE A 240 0.05 -14.13 -14.54
CA ILE A 240 0.91 -14.45 -15.69
C ILE A 240 0.20 -15.40 -16.65
N GLY A 241 -0.53 -16.40 -16.15
CA GLY A 241 -1.28 -17.32 -17.01
C GLY A 241 -2.36 -16.61 -17.84
N ALA A 242 -3.07 -15.65 -17.23
CA ALA A 242 -4.03 -14.80 -17.93
C ALA A 242 -3.33 -13.92 -18.98
N MET A 243 -2.20 -13.28 -18.66
CA MET A 243 -1.43 -12.49 -19.63
C MET A 243 -0.98 -13.33 -20.84
N MET A 244 -0.38 -14.50 -20.60
CA MET A 244 0.07 -15.41 -21.66
C MET A 244 -1.10 -15.89 -22.53
N SER A 245 -2.25 -16.14 -21.90
CA SER A 245 -3.48 -16.58 -22.59
C SER A 245 -4.31 -15.40 -23.14
N LYS A 246 -3.82 -14.16 -23.02
CA LYS A 246 -4.53 -12.92 -23.39
C LYS A 246 -5.93 -12.80 -22.77
N LYS A 247 -6.13 -13.37 -21.58
CA LYS A 247 -7.34 -13.20 -20.78
C LYS A 247 -7.22 -11.95 -19.93
N THR A 248 -8.35 -11.30 -19.69
CA THR A 248 -8.45 -10.19 -18.75
C THR A 248 -8.42 -10.70 -17.32
N TYR A 249 -7.77 -9.96 -16.44
CA TYR A 249 -7.85 -10.11 -14.99
C TYR A 249 -7.90 -8.71 -14.36
N THR A 250 -8.14 -8.64 -13.06
CA THR A 250 -8.24 -7.38 -12.31
C THR A 250 -7.54 -7.54 -10.96
N VAL A 251 -7.58 -6.50 -10.12
CA VAL A 251 -7.21 -6.67 -8.71
C VAL A 251 -8.07 -7.75 -8.05
N SER A 252 -7.44 -8.61 -7.25
CA SER A 252 -8.07 -9.77 -6.62
C SER A 252 -9.11 -9.34 -5.57
N ALA A 253 -10.39 -9.40 -5.93
CA ALA A 253 -11.52 -9.11 -5.05
C ALA A 253 -11.53 -9.88 -3.72
N PRO A 254 -11.21 -11.21 -3.65
CA PRO A 254 -11.18 -11.91 -2.36
C PRO A 254 -10.10 -11.36 -1.42
N VAL A 255 -8.94 -10.99 -1.96
CA VAL A 255 -7.83 -10.39 -1.18
C VAL A 255 -8.23 -9.01 -0.66
N VAL A 256 -8.80 -8.15 -1.51
CA VAL A 256 -9.28 -6.81 -1.11
C VAL A 256 -10.35 -6.90 -0.02
N LYS A 257 -11.33 -7.81 -0.18
CA LYS A 257 -12.39 -8.01 0.80
C LYS A 257 -11.85 -8.48 2.16
N ALA A 258 -10.93 -9.44 2.16
CA ALA A 258 -10.33 -9.97 3.37
C ALA A 258 -9.50 -8.91 4.10
N GLN A 259 -8.67 -8.16 3.37
CA GLN A 259 -7.89 -7.09 3.97
C GLN A 259 -8.76 -5.95 4.51
N ALA A 260 -9.78 -5.53 3.77
CA ALA A 260 -10.71 -4.50 4.23
C ALA A 260 -11.44 -4.92 5.52
N ALA A 261 -11.76 -6.20 5.69
CA ALA A 261 -12.40 -6.70 6.92
C ALA A 261 -11.50 -6.56 8.16
N LYS A 262 -10.17 -6.52 8.00
CA LYS A 262 -9.22 -6.32 9.10
C LYS A 262 -8.97 -4.84 9.44
N LEU A 263 -9.46 -3.91 8.62
CA LEU A 263 -9.26 -2.46 8.77
C LEU A 263 -10.53 -1.70 9.21
N LYS A 264 -11.59 -2.43 9.56
CA LYS A 264 -12.86 -1.89 10.05
C LYS A 264 -12.83 -1.69 11.55
#